data_AF-A0A356T7D5-F1
#
_entry.id   AF-A0A356T7D5-F1
#
_cell.length_a   1.000
_cell.length_b   1.000
_cell.length_c   1.000
_cell.angle_alpha   90.00
_cell.angle_beta   90.00
_cell.angle_gamma   90.00
#
_symmetry.space_group_name_H-M   'P 1'
#
loop_
_entity.id
_entity.type
_entity.pdbx_description
1 polymer ?
#
loop_
_entity_poly.entity_id
_entity_poly.type
_entity_poly.pdbx_seq_one_letter_code
_entity_poly.pdbx_strand_id
1 'polypeptide(L)' 'MAGADGAACLGGRDCDSGHCDASGRCAPANAPVGAACATDAACASYVCVDGSCLDAACGVF' A
#
# COMPACT_ATOMS: atom_id res chain seq x y z
N MET A 1 13.02 -3.40 -14.47
CA MET A 1 11.99 -4.32 -13.97
C MET A 1 11.39 -3.64 -12.77
N ALA A 2 10.11 -3.31 -12.79
CA ALA A 2 9.47 -2.69 -11.64
C ALA A 2 9.26 -3.77 -10.56
N GLY A 3 9.54 -3.42 -9.31
CA GLY A 3 9.46 -4.27 -8.13
C GLY A 3 8.02 -4.39 -7.65
N ALA A 4 7.66 -5.61 -7.25
CA ALA A 4 6.39 -5.91 -6.59
C ALA A 4 6.29 -5.21 -5.23
N ASP A 5 5.09 -5.16 -4.67
CA ASP A 5 4.83 -4.58 -3.37
C ASP A 5 5.75 -5.16 -2.27
N GLY A 6 6.32 -4.28 -1.46
CA GLY A 6 7.33 -4.60 -0.43
C GLY A 6 8.77 -4.67 -0.94
N ALA A 7 9.01 -4.66 -2.26
CA ALA A 7 10.35 -4.59 -2.85
C ALA A 7 11.05 -3.28 -2.48
N ALA A 8 12.37 -3.30 -2.33
CA ALA A 8 13.12 -2.07 -2.10
C ALA A 8 13.03 -1.16 -3.34
N CYS A 9 12.78 0.14 -3.12
CA CYS A 9 12.70 1.15 -4.15
C CYS A 9 13.46 2.40 -3.75
N LEU A 10 13.93 3.15 -4.75
CA LEU A 10 14.60 4.44 -4.59
C LEU A 10 13.70 5.58 -5.10
N GLY A 11 12.73 5.28 -5.96
CA GLY A 11 11.66 6.16 -6.36
C GLY A 11 10.48 5.39 -6.95
N GLY A 12 9.33 6.06 -7.13
CA GLY A 12 8.08 5.40 -7.56
C GLY A 12 8.18 4.59 -8.85
N ARG A 13 9.11 4.94 -9.74
CA ARG A 13 9.37 4.24 -11.02
C ARG A 13 10.06 2.90 -10.87
N ASP A 14 10.59 2.61 -9.68
CA ASP A 14 11.08 1.28 -9.33
C ASP A 14 9.95 0.34 -8.93
N CYS A 15 8.71 0.82 -8.81
CA CYS A 15 7.57 0.07 -8.29
C CYS A 15 6.52 -0.13 -9.36
N ASP A 16 5.93 -1.33 -9.42
CA ASP A 16 4.89 -1.64 -10.41
C ASP A 16 3.66 -0.75 -10.22
N SER A 17 3.38 -0.38 -8.95
CA SER A 17 2.33 0.58 -8.60
C SER A 17 2.66 2.04 -8.93
N GLY A 18 3.91 2.36 -9.27
CA GLY A 18 4.38 3.74 -9.40
C GLY A 18 4.64 4.45 -8.06
N HIS A 19 4.46 3.77 -6.92
CA HIS A 19 4.58 4.37 -5.59
C HIS A 19 5.67 3.70 -4.74
N CYS A 20 6.58 4.55 -4.23
CA CYS A 20 7.67 4.17 -3.34
C CYS A 20 7.47 4.86 -2.01
N ASP A 21 7.29 4.08 -0.95
CA ASP A 21 7.09 4.55 0.42
C ASP A 21 8.35 5.23 0.98
N ALA A 22 8.18 6.07 2.00
CA ALA A 22 9.28 6.76 2.70
C ALA A 22 10.31 5.79 3.32
N SER A 23 9.92 4.54 3.55
CA SER A 23 10.80 3.45 4.00
C SER A 23 11.69 2.89 2.88
N GLY A 24 11.59 3.43 1.66
CA GLY A 24 12.28 2.94 0.47
C GLY A 24 11.74 1.58 0.00
N ARG A 25 10.41 1.38 0.10
CA ARG A 25 9.75 0.14 -0.35
C ARG A 25 8.54 0.41 -1.23
N CYS A 26 8.37 -0.40 -2.27
CA CYS A 26 7.23 -0.32 -3.16
C CYS A 26 5.96 -0.57 -2.37
N ALA A 27 5.03 0.37 -2.46
CA ALA A 27 3.74 0.26 -1.81
C ALA A 27 2.66 0.20 -2.88
N PRO A 28 1.66 -0.68 -2.74
CA PRO A 28 0.58 -0.76 -3.71
C PRO A 28 -0.19 0.55 -3.73
N ALA A 29 -0.58 1.00 -4.92
CA ALA A 29 -1.58 2.05 -5.06
C ALA A 29 -2.94 1.35 -5.14
N ASN A 30 -3.79 1.54 -4.14
CA ASN A 30 -5.17 1.01 -4.10
C ASN A 30 -5.26 -0.49 -3.78
N ALA A 31 -4.54 -0.97 -2.77
CA ALA A 31 -4.62 -2.36 -2.36
C ALA A 31 -6.02 -2.74 -1.82
N PRO A 32 -6.52 -3.95 -2.12
CA PRO A 32 -7.82 -4.43 -1.65
C PRO A 32 -7.84 -4.68 -0.14
N VAL A 33 -9.03 -4.88 0.44
CA VAL A 33 -9.15 -5.20 1.87
C VAL A 33 -8.37 -6.45 2.24
N GLY A 34 -7.70 -6.44 3.38
CA GLY A 34 -6.82 -7.50 3.86
C GLY A 34 -5.44 -7.54 3.20
N ALA A 35 -5.15 -6.66 2.24
CA ALA A 35 -3.80 -6.51 1.69
C ALA A 35 -2.88 -5.80 2.69
N ALA A 36 -1.59 -6.12 2.67
CA ALA A 36 -0.62 -5.41 3.49
C ALA A 36 -0.51 -3.94 3.07
N CYS A 37 -0.45 -3.03 4.03
CA CYS A 37 -0.29 -1.60 3.82
C CYS A 37 0.76 -1.03 4.78
N ALA A 38 1.48 -0.01 4.31
CA ALA A 38 2.38 0.78 5.16
C ALA A 38 1.71 2.09 5.60
N THR A 39 0.84 2.64 4.75
CA THR A 39 0.15 3.92 4.94
C THR A 39 -1.29 3.80 4.44
N ASP A 40 -2.17 4.70 4.89
CA ASP A 40 -3.57 4.76 4.45
C ASP A 40 -3.69 4.87 2.93
N ALA A 41 -2.86 5.69 2.29
CA ALA A 41 -2.81 5.88 0.84
C ALA A 41 -2.47 4.61 0.04
N ALA A 42 -1.94 3.57 0.70
CA ALA A 42 -1.69 2.29 0.05
C ALA A 42 -2.99 1.49 -0.18
N CYS A 43 -4.06 1.80 0.54
CA CYS A 43 -5.32 1.05 0.49
C CYS A 43 -6.34 1.70 -0.44
N ALA A 44 -7.11 0.89 -1.17
CA ALA A 44 -8.22 1.38 -1.99
C ALA A 44 -9.26 2.16 -1.15
N SER A 45 -9.41 1.75 0.11
CA SER A 45 -10.32 2.37 1.08
C SER A 45 -9.68 3.53 1.85
N TYR A 46 -8.42 3.88 1.59
CA TYR A 46 -7.62 4.87 2.33
C TYR A 46 -7.58 4.62 3.86
N VAL A 47 -7.63 3.36 4.27
CA VAL A 47 -7.63 2.96 5.67
C VAL A 47 -6.64 1.82 5.86
N CYS A 48 -5.53 2.12 6.54
CA CYS A 48 -4.52 1.14 6.91
C CYS A 48 -4.53 0.94 8.42
N VAL A 49 -4.87 -0.26 8.88
CA VAL A 49 -4.96 -0.61 10.30
C VAL A 49 -4.09 -1.84 10.56
N ASP A 50 -3.18 -1.74 11.52
CA ASP A 50 -2.26 -2.82 11.89
C ASP A 50 -1.43 -3.35 10.70
N GLY A 51 -1.10 -2.47 9.76
CA GLY A 51 -0.37 -2.84 8.54
C GLY A 51 -1.21 -3.63 7.53
N SER A 52 -2.54 -3.63 7.67
CA SER A 52 -3.49 -4.26 6.76
C SER A 52 -4.56 -3.27 6.29
N CYS A 53 -4.89 -3.30 5.01
CA CYS A 53 -5.94 -2.48 4.44
C CYS A 53 -7.28 -2.92 5.00
N LEU A 54 -7.96 -2.00 5.68
CA LEU A 54 -9.30 -2.21 6.15
C LEU A 54 -10.28 -1.48 5.24
N ASP A 55 -11.46 -2.05 5.09
CA ASP A 55 -12.49 -1.38 4.31
C ASP A 55 -13.11 -0.30 5.18
N ALA A 56 -13.28 0.90 4.62
CA ALA A 56 -13.89 2.01 5.32
C ALA A 56 -15.34 1.69 5.75
N ALA A 57 -16.01 0.70 5.14
CA ALA A 57 -17.33 0.22 5.55
C ALA A 57 -17.27 -0.89 6.62
N CYS A 58 -16.10 -1.44 6.97
CA CYS A 58 -15.96 -2.50 7.98
C CYS A 58 -15.86 -1.97 9.44
N GLY A 59 -16.27 -0.72 9.67
CA GLY A 59 -16.27 -0.05 10.98
C GLY A 59 -17.66 0.35 11.50
N VAL A 60 -18.74 -0.19 10.93
CA VAL A 60 -20.12 0.04 11.41
C VAL A 60 -20.75 -1.24 11.96
N PHE A 61 -20.30 -1.71 13.13
CA PHE A 61 -21.15 -2.51 14.01
C PHE A 61 -20.75 -2.37 15.48
#